data_AF-A0A1V0A5Y4-F1
#
_entry.id   AF-A0A1V0A5Y4-F1
#
_cell.length_a   1.000
_cell.length_b   1.000
_cell.length_c   1.000
_cell.angle_alpha   90.00
_cell.angle_beta   90.00
_cell.angle_gamma   90.00
#
_symmetry.space_group_name_H-M   'P 1'
#
loop_
_entity.id
_entity.type
_entity.pdbx_description
1 polymer ?
#
loop_
_entity_poly.entity_id
_entity_poly.type
_entity_poly.pdbx_seq_one_letter_code
_entity_poly.pdbx_strand_id
1 'polypeptide(L)'
;MTRVVLLGASPGPDISPTGLRLAALSGNPSVSERLRSQLTSMDPRFATIPTDDVASALRALADVAEQATESLFIIPENSVVHDELIYQITKSKRGALALVAKEPRVGVTEDNGLEENGPEDNAAEDRIPIDEAEPEIGMNRVEGLPVRLRVGKSRVVSVGTANHAVTRPNAVALGPLHISARNAPRLAETCRELAAMADRFGADDDLVQLVVFGLVRNGVSVGIRGRRDLFYRRVTTQEEVNEAGAEMAGMDEDRSRLNNAVKGADGFFTTFFVSTYSRYIARWAARRGLTPNQVTLISITLGVAAAACFATGERPWMVLGGVLIYFAFVFDCVDGQVARYARKFGVLGAWLDATFDRFKEYVVFAGLAVGWVVSGNGDEIWILALAALSLQSVRHLLDFSFGVANRRKPPAPLPTTPLDAPDDRDLRQKLTARKVERSQGLRGVLKMWTKAGKYRVVHWARKMIVFPIGERFAAIAITAALFDARITFITLVIWGSVAAAYTLTGRLMRSLV
;
A
#
# COMPACT_ATOMS: atom_id res chain seq x y z
N MET A 1 -3.67 -13.85 -13.89
CA MET A 1 -2.73 -14.73 -13.18
C MET A 1 -1.37 -14.03 -13.19
N THR A 2 -0.37 -14.57 -12.51
CA THR A 2 0.98 -13.99 -12.48
C THR A 2 1.93 -15.10 -12.86
N ARG A 3 2.66 -14.94 -13.97
CA ARG A 3 3.68 -15.89 -14.43
C ARG A 3 4.95 -15.67 -13.62
N VAL A 4 5.54 -16.74 -13.12
CA VAL A 4 6.74 -16.67 -12.29
C VAL A 4 7.98 -16.94 -13.14
N VAL A 5 9.04 -16.19 -12.85
CA VAL A 5 10.37 -16.37 -13.42
C VAL A 5 11.36 -16.56 -12.28
N LEU A 6 11.84 -17.79 -12.14
CA LEU A 6 12.85 -18.17 -11.17
C LEU A 6 14.23 -17.94 -11.79
N LEU A 7 14.97 -16.97 -11.25
CA LEU A 7 16.36 -16.72 -11.67
C LEU A 7 17.30 -17.64 -10.89
N GLY A 8 18.35 -18.11 -11.53
CA GLY A 8 19.47 -18.76 -10.86
C GLY A 8 20.12 -17.87 -9.79
N ALA A 9 21.03 -18.45 -9.02
CA ALA A 9 21.76 -17.72 -7.99
C ALA A 9 22.83 -16.82 -8.62
N SER A 10 22.75 -15.52 -8.41
CA SER A 10 23.74 -14.52 -8.83
C SER A 10 23.65 -13.26 -7.96
N PRO A 11 24.74 -12.59 -7.52
CA PRO A 11 26.15 -13.00 -7.48
C PRO A 11 26.58 -13.52 -6.08
N GLY A 12 27.56 -14.43 -6.05
CA GLY A 12 28.19 -14.96 -4.82
C GLY A 12 29.20 -16.08 -5.13
N PRO A 13 30.27 -16.26 -4.34
CA PRO A 13 31.40 -17.14 -4.68
C PRO A 13 31.13 -18.65 -4.57
N ASP A 14 29.93 -19.07 -4.17
CA ASP A 14 29.56 -20.48 -4.06
C ASP A 14 28.21 -20.73 -4.75
N ILE A 15 28.28 -21.33 -5.94
CA ILE A 15 27.19 -21.36 -6.92
C ILE A 15 26.55 -22.76 -6.94
N SER A 16 25.66 -23.04 -5.99
CA SER A 16 24.47 -23.91 -6.19
C SER A 16 23.65 -24.05 -4.91
N PRO A 17 22.52 -23.33 -4.76
CA PRO A 17 21.68 -23.41 -3.57
C PRO A 17 20.79 -24.67 -3.52
N THR A 18 21.00 -25.65 -4.41
CA THR A 18 20.18 -26.86 -4.51
C THR A 18 20.27 -27.76 -3.27
N GLY A 19 21.33 -27.63 -2.47
CA GLY A 19 21.56 -28.46 -1.27
C GLY A 19 21.29 -27.79 0.09
N LEU A 20 21.09 -26.47 0.14
CA LEU A 20 20.97 -25.73 1.41
C LEU A 20 19.66 -26.07 2.12
N ARG A 21 19.72 -26.60 3.35
CA ARG A 21 18.55 -27.13 4.06
C ARG A 21 18.06 -26.24 5.18
N LEU A 22 16.74 -26.06 5.25
CA LEU A 22 16.07 -25.29 6.31
C LEU A 22 15.72 -26.21 7.49
N ALA A 23 16.69 -26.42 8.39
CA ALA A 23 16.51 -27.28 9.58
C ALA A 23 15.43 -26.78 10.55
N ALA A 24 15.09 -25.48 10.50
CA ALA A 24 14.05 -24.87 11.32
C ALA A 24 12.61 -25.28 10.90
N LEU A 25 12.44 -25.95 9.75
CA LEU A 25 11.14 -26.38 9.25
C LEU A 25 10.97 -27.90 9.33
N SER A 26 9.72 -28.33 9.56
CA SER A 26 9.35 -29.74 9.45
C SER A 26 9.73 -30.31 8.07
N GLY A 27 10.41 -31.45 8.06
CA GLY A 27 10.85 -32.14 6.84
C GLY A 27 12.20 -31.66 6.26
N ASN A 28 12.82 -30.63 6.86
CA ASN A 28 14.13 -30.09 6.45
C ASN A 28 14.27 -29.88 4.92
N PRO A 29 13.28 -29.22 4.25
CA PRO A 29 13.34 -29.02 2.81
C PRO A 29 14.54 -28.16 2.43
N SER A 30 15.03 -28.33 1.20
CA SER A 30 15.99 -27.37 0.65
C SER A 30 15.34 -26.00 0.44
N VAL A 31 16.16 -24.94 0.40
CA VAL A 31 15.68 -23.58 0.08
C VAL A 31 14.94 -23.56 -1.26
N SER A 32 15.52 -24.21 -2.27
CA SER A 32 14.90 -24.33 -3.60
C SER A 32 13.59 -25.14 -3.55
N GLU A 33 13.55 -26.27 -2.85
CA GLU A 33 12.32 -27.08 -2.70
C GLU A 33 11.19 -26.28 -2.04
N ARG A 34 11.49 -25.56 -0.95
CA ARG A 34 10.51 -24.72 -0.27
C ARG A 34 10.01 -23.61 -1.20
N LEU A 35 10.91 -22.86 -1.82
CA LEU A 35 10.54 -21.76 -2.70
C LEU A 35 9.71 -22.26 -3.89
N ARG A 36 10.13 -23.34 -4.54
CA ARG A 36 9.39 -23.97 -5.63
C ARG A 36 7.99 -24.40 -5.17
N SER A 37 7.86 -25.02 -3.99
CA SER A 37 6.55 -25.36 -3.43
C SER A 37 5.63 -24.14 -3.26
N GLN A 38 6.16 -23.03 -2.75
CA GLN A 38 5.41 -21.77 -2.64
C GLN A 38 4.97 -21.25 -4.02
N LEU A 39 5.86 -21.29 -5.00
CA LEU A 39 5.64 -20.76 -6.34
C LEU A 39 4.73 -21.65 -7.21
N THR A 40 4.78 -22.98 -7.08
CA THR A 40 3.92 -23.91 -7.82
C THR A 40 2.43 -23.68 -7.55
N SER A 41 2.08 -23.24 -6.32
CA SER A 41 0.70 -22.86 -5.99
C SER A 41 0.20 -21.64 -6.77
N MET A 42 1.13 -20.80 -7.27
CA MET A 42 0.84 -19.60 -8.02
C MET A 42 0.91 -19.82 -9.53
N ASP A 43 1.99 -20.46 -9.99
CA ASP A 43 2.27 -20.79 -11.38
C ASP A 43 2.92 -22.18 -11.44
N PRO A 44 2.20 -23.23 -11.87
CA PRO A 44 2.77 -24.57 -11.94
C PRO A 44 3.78 -24.76 -13.09
N ARG A 45 3.91 -23.79 -14.00
CA ARG A 45 4.83 -23.85 -15.16
C ARG A 45 5.74 -22.62 -15.22
N PHE A 46 6.28 -22.22 -14.07
CA PHE A 46 7.17 -21.08 -13.98
C PHE A 46 8.46 -21.30 -14.79
N ALA A 47 8.96 -20.23 -15.42
CA ALA A 47 10.20 -20.28 -16.18
C ALA A 47 11.41 -20.31 -15.22
N THR A 48 12.44 -21.09 -15.52
CA THR A 48 13.71 -21.07 -14.80
C THR A 48 14.80 -20.55 -15.74
N ILE A 49 15.55 -19.53 -15.32
CA ILE A 49 16.59 -18.89 -16.13
C ILE A 49 17.93 -19.03 -15.40
N PRO A 50 18.91 -19.76 -15.97
CA PRO A 50 20.28 -19.81 -15.44
C PRO A 50 20.91 -18.42 -15.46
N THR A 51 21.78 -18.13 -14.50
CA THR A 51 22.41 -16.81 -14.32
C THR A 51 23.93 -16.85 -14.48
N ASP A 52 24.46 -17.90 -15.12
CA ASP A 52 25.90 -18.11 -15.32
C ASP A 52 26.52 -17.05 -16.26
N ASP A 53 25.73 -16.60 -17.24
CA ASP A 53 26.10 -15.53 -18.17
C ASP A 53 25.02 -14.44 -18.17
N VAL A 54 25.41 -13.20 -17.87
CA VAL A 54 24.51 -12.05 -17.75
C VAL A 54 23.79 -11.79 -19.08
N ALA A 55 24.50 -11.85 -20.21
CA ALA A 55 23.91 -11.57 -21.52
C ALA A 55 22.83 -12.61 -21.89
N SER A 56 23.14 -13.89 -21.69
CA SER A 56 22.21 -15.00 -21.96
C SER A 56 21.01 -14.98 -21.03
N ALA A 57 21.22 -14.70 -19.73
CA ALA A 57 20.12 -14.58 -18.77
C ALA A 57 19.17 -13.43 -19.11
N LEU A 58 19.70 -12.27 -19.53
CA LEU A 58 18.90 -11.13 -19.98
C LEU A 58 18.11 -11.45 -21.27
N ARG A 59 18.71 -12.14 -22.24
CA ARG A 59 18.00 -12.58 -23.46
C ARG A 59 16.87 -13.55 -23.14
N ALA A 60 17.13 -14.55 -22.30
CA ALA A 60 16.11 -15.49 -21.87
C ALA A 60 14.95 -14.79 -21.12
N LEU A 61 15.27 -13.80 -20.28
CA LEU A 61 14.25 -13.00 -19.60
C LEU A 61 13.44 -12.15 -20.60
N ALA A 62 14.09 -11.62 -21.63
CA ALA A 62 13.43 -10.89 -22.69
C ALA A 62 12.41 -11.77 -23.44
N ASP A 63 12.78 -13.00 -23.79
CA ASP A 63 11.90 -13.94 -24.50
C ASP A 63 10.67 -14.31 -23.66
N VAL A 64 10.86 -14.56 -22.35
CA VAL A 64 9.76 -14.82 -21.43
C VAL A 64 8.83 -13.61 -21.32
N ALA A 65 9.40 -12.40 -21.26
CA ALA A 65 8.65 -11.16 -21.14
C ALA A 65 7.87 -10.79 -22.40
N GLU A 66 8.44 -11.05 -23.58
CA GLU A 66 7.79 -10.81 -24.88
C GLU A 66 6.55 -11.68 -25.08
N GLN A 67 6.60 -12.93 -24.59
CA GLN A 67 5.48 -13.87 -24.65
C GLN A 67 4.45 -13.70 -23.52
N ALA A 68 4.72 -12.81 -22.55
CA ALA A 68 3.89 -12.67 -21.36
C ALA A 68 2.61 -11.86 -21.65
N THR A 69 1.46 -12.53 -21.57
CA THR A 69 0.14 -11.86 -21.57
C THR A 69 -0.32 -11.47 -20.16
N GLU A 70 0.35 -12.01 -19.15
CA GLU A 70 0.08 -11.80 -17.73
C GLU A 70 1.22 -11.08 -17.02
N SER A 71 1.03 -10.73 -15.74
CA SER A 71 2.07 -10.04 -14.98
C SER A 71 3.18 -11.03 -14.62
N LEU A 72 4.41 -10.56 -14.54
CA LEU A 72 5.59 -11.34 -14.23
C LEU A 72 6.02 -11.13 -12.77
N PHE A 73 6.38 -12.21 -12.10
CA PHE A 73 7.05 -12.17 -10.81
C PHE A 73 8.42 -12.83 -10.92
N ILE A 74 9.47 -12.02 -10.87
CA ILE A 74 10.86 -12.42 -10.99
C ILE A 74 11.42 -12.56 -9.58
N ILE A 75 12.04 -13.70 -9.27
CA ILE A 75 12.62 -13.96 -7.95
C ILE A 75 13.87 -14.85 -8.08
N PRO A 76 14.97 -14.57 -7.34
CA PRO A 76 16.14 -15.44 -7.29
C PRO A 76 15.83 -16.76 -6.54
N GLU A 77 16.40 -17.87 -7.02
CA GLU A 77 16.21 -19.22 -6.46
C GLU A 77 16.72 -19.36 -5.02
N ASN A 78 17.68 -18.53 -4.64
CA ASN A 78 18.26 -18.52 -3.31
C ASN A 78 17.51 -17.63 -2.30
N SER A 79 16.21 -17.39 -2.54
CA SER A 79 15.37 -16.55 -1.69
C SER A 79 14.65 -17.35 -0.61
N VAL A 80 14.81 -16.95 0.65
CA VAL A 80 13.97 -17.38 1.78
C VAL A 80 12.98 -16.27 2.09
N VAL A 81 11.68 -16.55 1.97
CA VAL A 81 10.63 -15.52 1.99
C VAL A 81 9.30 -16.01 2.58
N HIS A 82 8.60 -15.11 3.28
CA HIS A 82 7.22 -15.35 3.75
C HIS A 82 6.19 -15.35 2.60
N ASP A 83 5.18 -16.21 2.70
CA ASP A 83 4.10 -16.30 1.71
C ASP A 83 3.34 -14.98 1.57
N GLU A 84 3.11 -14.27 2.67
CA GLU A 84 2.47 -12.95 2.67
C GLU A 84 3.29 -11.91 1.90
N LEU A 85 4.62 -11.98 1.93
CA LEU A 85 5.44 -11.02 1.18
C LEU A 85 5.34 -11.28 -0.33
N ILE A 86 5.39 -12.56 -0.75
CA ILE A 86 5.12 -12.96 -2.13
C ILE A 86 3.72 -12.47 -2.57
N TYR A 87 2.70 -12.71 -1.74
CA TYR A 87 1.33 -12.28 -2.02
C TYR A 87 1.23 -10.76 -2.20
N GLN A 88 1.84 -9.98 -1.31
CA GLN A 88 1.80 -8.52 -1.37
C GLN A 88 2.50 -7.95 -2.60
N ILE A 89 3.62 -8.54 -3.02
CA ILE A 89 4.36 -8.10 -4.20
C ILE A 89 3.58 -8.44 -5.48
N THR A 90 3.06 -9.67 -5.58
CA THR A 90 2.36 -10.16 -6.78
C THR A 90 0.95 -9.61 -6.96
N LYS A 91 0.31 -9.10 -5.89
CA LYS A 91 -0.97 -8.37 -5.95
C LYS A 91 -0.81 -6.85 -6.07
N SER A 92 0.41 -6.37 -6.29
CA SER A 92 0.66 -4.96 -6.51
C SER A 92 -0.10 -4.42 -7.72
N LYS A 93 -0.73 -3.26 -7.56
CA LYS A 93 -1.37 -2.52 -8.66
C LYS A 93 -0.40 -1.63 -9.43
N ARG A 94 0.88 -1.61 -9.03
CA ARG A 94 1.91 -0.80 -9.70
C ARG A 94 2.35 -1.48 -10.99
N GLY A 95 2.70 -0.67 -11.99
CA GLY A 95 3.23 -1.18 -13.26
C GLY A 95 4.53 -1.97 -13.10
N ALA A 96 5.35 -1.59 -12.13
CA ALA A 96 6.53 -2.32 -11.67
C ALA A 96 6.72 -2.10 -10.16
N LEU A 97 7.20 -3.12 -9.43
CA LEU A 97 7.47 -3.05 -7.99
C LEU A 97 8.68 -3.92 -7.63
N ALA A 98 9.72 -3.30 -7.05
CA ALA A 98 10.89 -3.97 -6.54
C ALA A 98 10.87 -4.05 -5.00
N LEU A 99 11.30 -5.18 -4.45
CA LEU A 99 11.64 -5.30 -3.03
C LEU A 99 13.03 -4.71 -2.79
N VAL A 100 13.15 -3.81 -1.81
CA VAL A 100 14.40 -3.10 -1.49
C VAL A 100 14.67 -3.12 0.01
N ALA A 101 15.96 -3.09 0.39
CA ALA A 101 16.39 -2.73 1.74
C ALA A 101 17.07 -1.37 1.68
N LYS A 102 16.70 -0.46 2.59
CA LYS A 102 17.38 0.82 2.75
C LYS A 102 18.58 0.62 3.67
N GLU A 103 19.66 1.36 3.40
CA GLU A 103 20.79 1.43 4.32
C GLU A 103 20.29 1.95 5.69
N PRO A 104 20.69 1.32 6.81
CA PRO A 104 20.28 1.74 8.14
C PRO A 104 20.64 3.20 8.39
N ARG A 105 19.73 3.97 8.99
CA ARG A 105 20.04 5.34 9.42
C ARG A 105 20.81 5.27 10.74
N VAL A 106 22.05 5.78 10.74
CA VAL A 106 22.82 5.96 11.97
C VAL A 106 22.02 6.82 12.96
N GLY A 107 21.76 6.30 14.16
CA GLY A 107 21.09 7.04 15.25
C GLY A 107 19.55 7.00 15.27
N VAL A 108 18.89 6.27 14.37
CA VAL A 108 17.42 6.08 14.42
C VAL A 108 17.12 4.62 14.75
N THR A 109 16.80 4.33 16.01
CA THR A 109 16.18 3.06 16.39
C THR A 109 14.85 2.92 15.64
N GLU A 110 14.70 1.84 14.88
CA GLU A 110 13.47 1.47 14.18
C GLU A 110 12.38 1.07 15.19
N ASP A 111 11.89 2.01 16.00
CA ASP A 111 10.75 1.76 16.87
C ASP A 111 9.51 2.53 16.38
N ASN A 112 8.45 1.75 16.21
CA ASN A 112 7.06 2.10 15.93
C ASN A 112 6.72 2.66 14.53
N GLY A 113 5.91 1.88 13.82
CA GLY A 113 5.39 2.11 12.46
C GLY A 113 4.41 3.30 12.31
N LEU A 114 4.78 4.48 12.79
CA LEU A 114 4.02 5.71 12.67
C LEU A 114 4.88 6.92 12.29
N GLU A 115 5.87 6.80 11.40
CA GLU A 115 6.54 8.01 10.90
C GLU A 115 7.19 7.88 9.50
N GLU A 116 6.38 7.57 8.47
CA GLU A 116 6.81 7.63 7.06
C GLU A 116 6.51 8.99 6.36
N ASN A 117 6.27 10.05 7.14
CA ASN A 117 5.82 11.36 6.63
C ASN A 117 6.73 12.55 6.96
N GLY A 118 7.93 12.35 7.49
CA GLY A 118 8.96 13.40 7.57
C GLY A 118 9.51 13.76 6.18
N PRO A 119 9.90 15.04 5.94
CA PRO A 119 10.71 15.36 4.75
C PRO A 119 12.00 14.52 4.78
N GLU A 120 12.33 13.91 3.64
CA GLU A 120 13.46 12.98 3.47
C GLU A 120 14.86 13.61 3.71
N ASP A 121 14.93 14.88 4.13
CA ASP A 121 16.16 15.68 4.18
C ASP A 121 16.53 16.23 5.58
N ASN A 122 15.75 16.01 6.64
CA ASN A 122 15.90 16.79 7.89
C ASN A 122 16.54 16.05 9.09
N ALA A 123 17.21 14.91 8.92
CA ALA A 123 17.83 14.21 10.06
C ALA A 123 19.17 13.57 9.68
N ALA A 124 20.20 14.41 9.57
CA ALA A 124 21.60 14.15 9.89
C ALA A 124 22.34 15.49 9.65
N GLU A 125 22.83 16.14 10.71
CA GLU A 125 23.51 17.44 10.64
C GLU A 125 24.81 17.44 9.80
N ASP A 126 25.32 16.26 9.40
CA ASP A 126 26.58 16.09 8.66
C ASP A 126 26.45 15.57 7.21
N ARG A 127 25.25 15.43 6.64
CA ARG A 127 25.11 14.91 5.26
C ARG A 127 25.01 16.03 4.22
N ILE A 128 25.97 16.07 3.29
CA ILE A 128 26.00 16.97 2.12
C ILE A 128 24.60 17.00 1.45
N PRO A 129 24.00 18.19 1.24
CA PRO A 129 22.74 18.33 0.52
C PRO A 129 22.73 17.55 -0.79
N ILE A 130 21.58 16.98 -1.17
CA ILE A 130 21.52 16.15 -2.39
C ILE A 130 21.90 16.92 -3.66
N ASP A 131 21.72 18.24 -3.64
CA ASP A 131 22.07 19.16 -4.74
C ASP A 131 23.58 19.41 -4.83
N GLU A 132 24.34 19.14 -3.76
CA GLU A 132 25.81 19.31 -3.67
C GLU A 132 26.58 17.98 -3.72
N ALA A 133 25.88 16.85 -3.58
CA ALA A 133 26.52 15.54 -3.59
C ALA A 133 26.95 15.12 -5.00
N GLU A 134 28.18 14.62 -5.11
CA GLU A 134 28.71 14.02 -6.33
C GLU A 134 28.22 12.57 -6.48
N PRO A 135 28.00 12.08 -7.72
CA PRO A 135 27.71 10.67 -7.96
C PRO A 135 28.88 9.77 -7.56
N GLU A 136 28.56 8.64 -6.94
CA GLU A 136 29.53 7.64 -6.52
C GLU A 136 29.10 6.24 -6.95
N ILE A 137 30.07 5.33 -7.17
CA ILE A 137 29.79 3.91 -7.28
C ILE A 137 29.71 3.37 -5.86
N GLY A 138 28.51 3.02 -5.40
CA GLY A 138 28.30 2.55 -4.04
C GLY A 138 29.01 1.23 -3.78
N MET A 139 29.99 1.26 -2.87
CA MET A 139 30.78 0.10 -2.45
C MET A 139 30.31 -0.51 -1.14
N ASN A 140 29.55 0.24 -0.33
CA ASN A 140 28.93 -0.27 0.89
C ASN A 140 28.02 -1.44 0.54
N ARG A 141 27.99 -2.46 1.41
CA ARG A 141 27.14 -3.62 1.25
C ARG A 141 26.06 -3.68 2.32
N VAL A 142 24.85 -4.04 1.91
CA VAL A 142 23.74 -4.39 2.79
C VAL A 142 23.30 -5.79 2.36
N GLU A 143 23.41 -6.76 3.29
CA GLU A 143 23.05 -8.16 3.03
C GLU A 143 23.81 -8.77 1.85
N GLY A 144 25.11 -8.51 1.81
CA GLY A 144 26.00 -8.98 0.76
C GLY A 144 25.85 -8.26 -0.58
N LEU A 145 24.86 -7.39 -0.76
CA LEU A 145 24.59 -6.68 -2.01
C LEU A 145 25.12 -5.24 -1.97
N PRO A 146 25.69 -4.72 -3.07
CA PRO A 146 26.22 -3.36 -3.13
C PRO A 146 25.09 -2.32 -3.15
N VAL A 147 25.22 -1.28 -2.32
CA VAL A 147 24.26 -0.17 -2.20
C VAL A 147 24.35 0.71 -3.45
N ARG A 148 23.60 0.35 -4.49
CA ARG A 148 23.62 1.01 -5.81
C ARG A 148 22.30 1.68 -6.19
N LEU A 149 21.27 1.62 -5.35
CA LEU A 149 19.99 2.27 -5.63
C LEU A 149 19.84 3.56 -4.86
N ARG A 150 19.31 4.58 -5.51
CA ARG A 150 18.66 5.71 -4.85
C ARG A 150 17.15 5.49 -4.87
N VAL A 151 16.57 5.26 -3.70
CA VAL A 151 15.12 5.20 -3.53
C VAL A 151 14.61 6.49 -2.90
N GLY A 152 13.48 6.99 -3.43
CA GLY A 152 12.71 8.06 -2.79
C GLY A 152 11.59 7.49 -1.93
N LYS A 153 10.56 8.30 -1.67
CA LYS A 153 9.45 7.89 -0.81
C LYS A 153 8.69 6.66 -1.27
N SER A 154 8.46 6.50 -2.58
CA SER A 154 7.55 5.49 -3.10
C SER A 154 8.07 4.72 -4.31
N ARG A 155 9.21 5.11 -4.87
CA ARG A 155 9.78 4.53 -6.08
C ARG A 155 11.29 4.63 -6.10
N VAL A 156 11.90 3.80 -6.92
CA VAL A 156 13.31 3.91 -7.30
C VAL A 156 13.47 5.19 -8.12
N VAL A 157 14.46 6.01 -7.78
CA VAL A 157 14.76 7.27 -8.46
C VAL A 157 15.88 7.08 -9.46
N SER A 158 16.96 6.42 -9.01
CA SER A 158 18.16 6.14 -9.80
C SER A 158 18.75 4.81 -9.36
N VAL A 159 19.48 4.17 -10.26
CA VAL A 159 20.14 2.88 -10.05
C VAL A 159 21.50 2.95 -10.73
N GLY A 160 22.51 2.40 -10.07
CA GLY A 160 23.86 2.30 -10.55
C GLY A 160 24.22 0.87 -10.92
N THR A 161 25.44 0.71 -11.41
CA THR A 161 26.09 -0.58 -11.63
C THR A 161 27.54 -0.47 -11.17
N ALA A 162 28.39 -1.46 -11.44
CA ALA A 162 29.82 -1.35 -11.18
C ALA A 162 30.49 -0.18 -11.94
N ASN A 163 29.88 0.28 -13.04
CA ASN A 163 30.43 1.31 -13.92
C ASN A 163 29.51 2.54 -14.09
N HIS A 164 28.38 2.57 -13.37
CA HIS A 164 27.43 3.68 -13.41
C HIS A 164 27.21 4.23 -12.01
N ALA A 165 27.63 5.47 -11.79
CA ALA A 165 27.55 6.14 -10.49
C ALA A 165 26.14 6.67 -10.19
N VAL A 166 25.80 6.75 -8.91
CA VAL A 166 24.51 7.28 -8.43
C VAL A 166 24.78 8.35 -7.40
N THR A 167 23.99 9.43 -7.44
CA THR A 167 24.06 10.47 -6.42
C THR A 167 23.44 9.95 -5.11
N ARG A 168 24.28 9.75 -4.08
CA ARG A 168 23.90 9.30 -2.74
C ARG A 168 23.03 8.03 -2.75
N PRO A 169 23.53 6.88 -3.25
CA PRO A 169 22.80 5.63 -3.14
C PRO A 169 22.47 5.33 -1.67
N ASN A 170 21.32 4.72 -1.43
CA ASN A 170 20.78 4.52 -0.08
C ASN A 170 20.00 3.21 0.09
N ALA A 171 20.02 2.34 -0.92
CA ALA A 171 19.32 1.07 -0.90
C ALA A 171 19.95 0.01 -1.82
N VAL A 172 19.54 -1.23 -1.60
CA VAL A 172 19.82 -2.40 -2.45
C VAL A 172 18.52 -2.97 -3.02
N ALA A 173 18.58 -3.56 -4.22
CA ALA A 173 17.50 -4.36 -4.77
C ALA A 173 17.62 -5.79 -4.21
N LEU A 174 16.62 -6.25 -3.46
CA LEU A 174 16.71 -7.54 -2.78
C LEU A 174 16.45 -8.75 -3.69
N GLY A 175 15.90 -8.55 -4.89
CA GLY A 175 15.65 -9.62 -5.87
C GLY A 175 14.20 -9.75 -6.34
N PRO A 176 13.19 -9.82 -5.45
CA PRO A 176 11.81 -9.93 -5.87
C PRO A 176 11.35 -8.69 -6.67
N LEU A 177 10.91 -8.92 -7.90
CA LEU A 177 10.47 -7.89 -8.83
C LEU A 177 9.16 -8.30 -9.50
N HIS A 178 8.12 -7.49 -9.31
CA HIS A 178 6.85 -7.65 -10.00
C HIS A 178 6.76 -6.67 -11.18
N ILE A 179 6.42 -7.17 -12.36
CA ILE A 179 6.21 -6.39 -13.58
C ILE A 179 4.80 -6.67 -14.09
N SER A 180 3.97 -5.65 -14.23
CA SER A 180 2.63 -5.82 -14.79
C SER A 180 2.70 -6.23 -16.26
N ALA A 181 1.67 -6.94 -16.76
CA ALA A 181 1.55 -7.30 -18.16
C ALA A 181 1.74 -6.11 -19.12
N ARG A 182 1.27 -4.91 -18.72
CA ARG A 182 1.43 -3.66 -19.49
C ARG A 182 2.89 -3.28 -19.73
N ASN A 183 3.78 -3.59 -18.79
CA ASN A 183 5.19 -3.26 -18.86
C ASN A 183 6.05 -4.42 -19.36
N ALA A 184 5.47 -5.60 -19.62
CA ALA A 184 6.23 -6.77 -20.09
C ALA A 184 6.93 -6.52 -21.45
N PRO A 185 6.32 -5.86 -22.46
CA PRO A 185 7.03 -5.52 -23.69
C PRO A 185 8.23 -4.58 -23.46
N ARG A 186 8.07 -3.59 -22.58
CA ARG A 186 9.16 -2.66 -22.23
C ARG A 186 10.27 -3.35 -21.45
N LEU A 187 9.94 -4.34 -20.61
CA LEU A 187 10.91 -5.20 -19.96
C LEU A 187 11.70 -6.00 -21.00
N ALA A 188 11.04 -6.61 -21.99
CA ALA A 188 11.70 -7.39 -23.02
C ALA A 188 12.71 -6.57 -23.82
N GLU A 189 12.29 -5.39 -24.30
CA GLU A 189 13.16 -4.44 -24.99
C GLU A 189 14.35 -4.03 -24.12
N THR A 190 14.09 -3.62 -22.88
CA THR A 190 15.14 -3.23 -21.92
C THR A 190 16.14 -4.37 -21.69
N CYS A 191 15.68 -5.61 -21.54
CA CYS A 191 16.57 -6.75 -21.33
C CYS A 191 17.44 -7.02 -22.56
N ARG A 192 16.92 -6.82 -23.79
CA ARG A 192 17.72 -6.94 -25.02
C ARG A 192 18.79 -5.84 -25.11
N GLU A 193 18.44 -4.61 -24.77
CA GLU A 193 19.39 -3.48 -24.71
C GLU A 193 20.50 -3.74 -23.69
N LEU A 194 20.14 -4.19 -22.48
CA LEU A 194 21.12 -4.54 -21.44
C LEU A 194 22.01 -5.72 -21.88
N ALA A 195 21.44 -6.73 -22.53
CA ALA A 195 22.21 -7.88 -23.03
C ALA A 195 23.24 -7.48 -24.10
N ALA A 196 22.95 -6.43 -24.88
CA ALA A 196 23.87 -5.91 -25.90
C ALA A 196 25.06 -5.14 -25.32
N MET A 197 24.97 -4.71 -24.05
CA MET A 197 26.04 -3.99 -23.34
C MET A 197 26.53 -4.76 -22.10
N ALA A 198 26.33 -6.09 -22.07
CA ALA A 198 26.63 -6.92 -20.91
C ALA A 198 28.11 -6.92 -20.51
N ASP A 199 29.00 -6.67 -21.47
CA ASP A 199 30.44 -6.48 -21.29
C ASP A 199 30.80 -5.29 -20.39
N ARG A 200 29.85 -4.36 -20.20
CA ARG A 200 30.01 -3.18 -19.34
C ARG A 200 29.57 -3.39 -17.89
N PHE A 201 29.07 -4.57 -17.52
CA PHE A 201 28.66 -4.85 -16.14
C PHE A 201 29.76 -5.60 -15.38
N GLY A 202 29.88 -5.31 -14.07
CA GLY A 202 30.88 -5.94 -13.21
C GLY A 202 30.40 -7.28 -12.65
N ALA A 203 31.32 -8.08 -12.14
CA ALA A 203 31.01 -9.38 -11.52
C ALA A 203 30.05 -9.28 -10.31
N ASP A 204 30.06 -8.12 -9.63
CA ASP A 204 29.19 -7.82 -8.48
C ASP A 204 27.81 -7.23 -8.88
N ASP A 205 27.54 -7.03 -10.18
CA ASP A 205 26.22 -6.55 -10.62
C ASP A 205 25.18 -7.67 -10.60
N ASP A 206 24.20 -7.53 -9.71
CA ASP A 206 23.06 -8.43 -9.62
C ASP A 206 22.11 -8.29 -10.82
N LEU A 207 21.62 -9.41 -11.36
CA LEU A 207 20.74 -9.42 -12.54
C LEU A 207 19.43 -8.65 -12.33
N VAL A 208 18.83 -8.73 -11.14
CA VAL A 208 17.59 -7.98 -10.85
C VAL A 208 17.91 -6.49 -10.73
N GLN A 209 19.02 -6.12 -10.10
CA GLN A 209 19.49 -4.74 -10.08
C GLN A 209 19.67 -4.19 -11.50
N LEU A 210 20.28 -4.96 -12.42
CA LEU A 210 20.46 -4.58 -13.83
C LEU A 210 19.12 -4.37 -14.54
N VAL A 211 18.14 -5.25 -14.32
CA VAL A 211 16.79 -5.10 -14.88
C VAL A 211 16.12 -3.83 -14.34
N VAL A 212 16.21 -3.58 -13.02
CA VAL A 212 15.65 -2.36 -12.41
C VAL A 212 16.38 -1.11 -12.94
N PHE A 213 17.70 -1.18 -13.14
CA PHE A 213 18.52 -0.13 -13.75
C PHE A 213 18.02 0.23 -15.13
N GLY A 214 17.89 -0.75 -16.02
CA GLY A 214 17.42 -0.52 -17.38
C GLY A 214 16.00 0.07 -17.38
N LEU A 215 15.08 -0.51 -16.60
CA LEU A 215 13.70 -0.04 -16.53
C LEU A 215 13.60 1.42 -16.06
N VAL A 216 14.33 1.79 -15.00
CA VAL A 216 14.33 3.15 -14.46
C VAL A 216 14.91 4.15 -15.45
N ARG A 217 16.05 3.83 -16.07
CA ARG A 217 16.67 4.67 -17.11
C ARG A 217 15.79 4.83 -18.35
N ASN A 218 15.06 3.78 -18.70
CA ASN A 218 14.04 3.77 -19.75
C ASN A 218 12.71 4.44 -19.37
N GLY A 219 12.64 5.13 -18.22
CA GLY A 219 11.50 5.96 -17.79
C GLY A 219 10.37 5.19 -17.11
N VAL A 220 10.54 3.88 -16.85
CA VAL A 220 9.54 3.06 -16.17
C VAL A 220 9.53 3.40 -14.68
N SER A 221 8.36 3.74 -14.15
CA SER A 221 8.21 4.04 -12.73
C SER A 221 8.20 2.75 -11.89
N VAL A 222 9.37 2.33 -11.41
CA VAL A 222 9.50 1.17 -10.51
C VAL A 222 9.20 1.57 -9.07
N GLY A 223 8.07 1.10 -8.54
CA GLY A 223 7.73 1.30 -7.13
C GLY A 223 8.64 0.51 -6.19
N ILE A 224 8.76 0.95 -4.94
CA ILE A 224 9.48 0.21 -3.90
C ILE A 224 8.55 -0.42 -2.87
N ARG A 225 8.98 -1.54 -2.29
CA ARG A 225 8.43 -2.18 -1.09
C ARG A 225 9.62 -2.58 -0.21
N GLY A 226 9.57 -2.29 1.09
CA GLY A 226 10.50 -2.85 2.08
C GLY A 226 9.95 -4.12 2.73
N ARG A 227 10.70 -4.74 3.65
CA ARG A 227 10.27 -5.95 4.37
C ARG A 227 9.22 -5.72 5.45
N ARG A 228 9.20 -4.54 6.09
CA ARG A 228 8.36 -4.26 7.28
C ARG A 228 8.49 -5.42 8.28
N ASP A 229 7.38 -6.04 8.68
CA ASP A 229 7.27 -7.14 9.64
C ASP A 229 7.24 -8.53 8.97
N LEU A 230 7.75 -8.64 7.74
CA LEU A 230 7.81 -9.89 6.98
C LEU A 230 9.25 -10.25 6.61
N PHE A 231 9.57 -11.55 6.64
CA PHE A 231 10.92 -12.04 6.38
C PHE A 231 11.22 -12.12 4.88
N TYR A 232 12.43 -11.66 4.51
CA TYR A 232 13.08 -11.95 3.24
C TYR A 232 14.59 -11.88 3.41
N ARG A 233 15.31 -12.90 2.94
CA ARG A 233 16.77 -12.91 2.81
C ARG A 233 17.19 -13.75 1.61
N ARG A 234 18.27 -13.34 0.95
CA ARG A 234 19.01 -14.19 0.00
C ARG A 234 20.09 -14.92 0.75
N VAL A 235 20.22 -16.22 0.52
CA VAL A 235 21.19 -17.06 1.21
C VAL A 235 22.11 -17.74 0.22
N THR A 236 23.38 -17.88 0.56
CA THR A 236 24.41 -18.53 -0.26
C THR A 236 25.15 -19.61 0.52
N THR A 237 25.18 -19.54 1.85
CA THR A 237 25.82 -20.52 2.73
C THR A 237 24.83 -21.22 3.65
N GLN A 238 25.20 -22.40 4.18
CA GLN A 238 24.36 -23.13 5.15
C GLN A 238 24.26 -22.40 6.50
N GLU A 239 25.27 -21.61 6.86
CA GLU A 239 25.23 -20.74 8.04
C GLU A 239 24.15 -19.67 7.91
N GLU A 240 24.12 -18.94 6.79
CA GLU A 240 23.09 -17.95 6.48
C GLU A 240 21.68 -18.57 6.45
N VAL A 241 21.54 -19.83 6.02
CA VAL A 241 20.27 -20.56 6.00
C VAL A 241 19.79 -20.86 7.42
N ASN A 242 20.69 -21.27 8.31
CA ASN A 242 20.36 -21.54 9.71
C ASN A 242 19.94 -20.25 10.42
N GLU A 243 20.67 -19.15 10.20
CA GLU A 243 20.33 -17.82 10.72
C GLU A 243 18.98 -17.33 10.17
N ALA A 244 18.78 -17.44 8.86
CA ALA A 244 17.52 -17.08 8.21
C ALA A 244 16.35 -17.90 8.76
N GLY A 245 16.57 -19.20 9.00
CA GLY A 245 15.58 -20.09 9.61
C GLY A 245 15.19 -19.65 11.03
N ALA A 246 16.17 -19.33 11.87
CA ALA A 246 15.95 -18.87 13.24
C ALA A 246 15.26 -17.50 13.29
N GLU A 247 15.69 -16.55 12.48
CA GLU A 247 15.10 -15.21 12.41
C GLU A 247 13.66 -15.25 11.89
N MET A 248 13.41 -16.01 10.82
CA MET A 248 12.08 -16.19 10.26
C MET A 248 11.12 -16.85 11.26
N ALA A 249 11.59 -17.81 12.07
CA ALA A 249 10.78 -18.45 13.12
C ALA A 249 10.40 -17.46 14.24
N GLY A 250 11.21 -16.42 14.48
CA GLY A 250 10.90 -15.33 15.41
C GLY A 250 9.88 -14.31 14.88
N MET A 251 9.59 -14.31 13.57
CA MET A 251 8.65 -13.37 12.94
C MET A 251 7.24 -13.95 12.86
N ASP A 252 6.27 -13.28 13.50
CA ASP A 252 4.87 -13.67 13.46
C ASP A 252 4.17 -13.16 12.18
N GLU A 253 4.13 -14.00 11.15
CA GLU A 253 3.41 -13.71 9.90
C GLU A 253 1.91 -13.47 10.13
N ASP A 254 1.28 -14.14 11.10
CA ASP A 254 -0.15 -13.95 11.43
C ASP A 254 -0.39 -12.53 11.96
N ARG A 255 0.50 -12.05 12.83
CA ARG A 255 0.47 -10.67 13.32
C ARG A 255 0.67 -9.67 12.19
N SER A 256 1.55 -9.93 11.23
CA SER A 256 1.70 -9.05 10.06
C SER A 256 0.44 -9.02 9.20
N ARG A 257 -0.15 -10.19 8.90
CA ARG A 257 -1.43 -10.28 8.17
C ARG A 257 -2.53 -9.52 8.91
N LEU A 258 -2.58 -9.63 10.23
CA LEU A 258 -3.54 -8.93 11.07
C LEU A 258 -3.35 -7.41 11.04
N ASN A 259 -2.12 -6.93 11.12
CA ASN A 259 -1.80 -5.51 11.04
C ASN A 259 -2.15 -4.95 9.65
N ASN A 260 -1.82 -5.68 8.59
CA ASN A 260 -2.11 -5.30 7.21
C ASN A 260 -3.62 -5.42 6.85
N ALA A 261 -4.40 -6.12 7.67
CA ALA A 261 -5.85 -6.19 7.52
C ALA A 261 -6.55 -4.87 7.88
N VAL A 262 -5.93 -3.98 8.65
CA VAL A 262 -6.48 -2.64 8.94
C VAL A 262 -6.09 -1.67 7.82
N LYS A 263 -7.03 -0.84 7.36
CA LYS A 263 -6.74 0.17 6.32
C LYS A 263 -5.87 1.27 6.94
N GLY A 264 -4.68 1.51 6.41
CA GLY A 264 -3.80 2.58 6.89
C GLY A 264 -4.29 4.02 6.63
N ALA A 265 -5.46 4.20 6.02
CA ALA A 265 -6.02 5.50 5.65
C ALA A 265 -7.33 5.85 6.36
N ASP A 266 -7.62 5.19 7.48
CA ASP A 266 -8.86 5.37 8.24
C ASP A 266 -9.02 6.78 8.83
N GLY A 267 -10.27 7.08 9.22
CA GLY A 267 -10.62 8.28 9.99
C GLY A 267 -10.14 8.19 11.43
N PHE A 268 -10.23 9.29 12.17
CA PHE A 268 -9.91 9.34 13.59
C PHE A 268 -10.74 8.32 14.37
N PHE A 269 -12.06 8.35 14.19
CA PHE A 269 -12.96 7.48 14.96
C PHE A 269 -12.68 6.01 14.68
N THR A 270 -12.59 5.63 13.39
CA THR A 270 -12.28 4.27 12.97
C THR A 270 -10.92 3.79 13.48
N THR A 271 -9.92 4.68 13.57
CA THR A 271 -8.58 4.29 14.02
C THR A 271 -8.55 3.98 15.51
N PHE A 272 -9.12 4.85 16.35
CA PHE A 272 -8.97 4.79 17.81
C PHE A 272 -10.09 4.04 18.53
N PHE A 273 -11.31 4.03 17.96
CA PHE A 273 -12.50 3.47 18.62
C PHE A 273 -13.05 2.22 17.96
N VAL A 274 -12.41 1.75 16.88
CA VAL A 274 -12.84 0.54 16.15
C VAL A 274 -11.66 -0.37 15.84
N SER A 275 -10.71 0.11 15.04
CA SER A 275 -9.61 -0.71 14.49
C SER A 275 -8.66 -1.30 15.53
N THR A 276 -8.58 -0.68 16.72
CA THR A 276 -7.75 -1.17 17.83
C THR A 276 -8.12 -2.60 18.25
N TYR A 277 -9.42 -2.93 18.24
CA TYR A 277 -9.91 -4.25 18.65
C TYR A 277 -10.61 -5.03 17.53
N SER A 278 -11.20 -4.35 16.53
CA SER A 278 -11.97 -5.02 15.47
C SER A 278 -11.12 -6.00 14.64
N ARG A 279 -9.82 -5.72 14.50
CA ARG A 279 -8.87 -6.65 13.86
C ARG A 279 -8.89 -8.04 14.51
N TYR A 280 -9.00 -8.12 15.83
CA TYR A 280 -9.06 -9.41 16.54
C TYR A 280 -10.38 -10.14 16.30
N ILE A 281 -11.49 -9.38 16.16
CA ILE A 281 -12.79 -9.92 15.74
C ILE A 281 -12.67 -10.48 14.32
N ALA A 282 -12.02 -9.75 13.40
CA ALA A 282 -11.78 -10.22 12.04
C ALA A 282 -10.97 -11.51 12.00
N ARG A 283 -9.90 -11.60 12.80
CA ARG A 283 -9.12 -12.83 12.95
C ARG A 283 -9.97 -13.98 13.47
N TRP A 284 -10.75 -13.75 14.52
CA TRP A 284 -11.63 -14.76 15.09
C TRP A 284 -12.67 -15.24 14.06
N ALA A 285 -13.31 -14.31 13.35
CA ALA A 285 -14.30 -14.61 12.32
C ALA A 285 -13.70 -15.42 11.17
N ALA A 286 -12.53 -15.02 10.67
CA ALA A 286 -11.82 -15.74 9.62
C ALA A 286 -11.42 -17.16 10.05
N ARG A 287 -10.93 -17.34 11.28
CA ARG A 287 -10.59 -18.66 11.83
C ARG A 287 -11.82 -19.56 12.04
N ARG A 288 -13.00 -18.98 12.24
CA ARG A 288 -14.29 -19.70 12.27
C ARG A 288 -14.91 -19.92 10.88
N GLY A 289 -14.21 -19.55 9.81
CA GLY A 289 -14.67 -19.76 8.44
C GLY A 289 -15.76 -18.79 7.98
N LEU A 290 -16.07 -17.73 8.75
CA LEU A 290 -17.03 -16.72 8.33
C LEU A 290 -16.55 -15.99 7.08
N THR A 291 -17.44 -15.86 6.10
CA THR A 291 -17.16 -15.12 4.86
C THR A 291 -17.36 -13.61 5.09
N PRO A 292 -16.65 -12.74 4.34
CA PRO A 292 -16.88 -11.29 4.41
C PRO A 292 -18.35 -10.92 4.24
N ASN A 293 -19.04 -11.51 3.27
CA ASN A 293 -20.46 -11.24 3.01
C ASN A 293 -21.38 -11.60 4.18
N GLN A 294 -21.08 -12.67 4.94
CA GLN A 294 -21.84 -13.00 6.16
C GLN A 294 -21.65 -11.93 7.24
N VAL A 295 -20.43 -11.41 7.39
CA VAL A 295 -20.13 -10.32 8.32
C VAL A 295 -20.82 -9.03 7.89
N THR A 296 -20.85 -8.72 6.60
CA THR A 296 -21.61 -7.60 6.04
C THR A 296 -23.11 -7.74 6.36
N LEU A 297 -23.69 -8.93 6.26
CA LEU A 297 -25.10 -9.16 6.61
C LEU A 297 -25.40 -8.90 8.09
N ILE A 298 -24.48 -9.26 8.98
CA ILE A 298 -24.57 -8.92 10.42
C ILE A 298 -24.59 -7.39 10.60
N SER A 299 -23.68 -6.67 9.93
CA SER A 299 -23.65 -5.20 9.95
C SER A 299 -24.97 -4.57 9.47
N ILE A 300 -25.51 -5.06 8.35
CA ILE A 300 -26.78 -4.58 7.79
C ILE A 300 -27.93 -4.81 8.77
N THR A 301 -28.01 -6.01 9.35
CA THR A 301 -29.07 -6.38 10.31
C THR A 301 -29.05 -5.46 11.53
N LEU A 302 -27.85 -5.20 12.08
CA LEU A 302 -27.68 -4.26 13.18
C LEU A 302 -28.10 -2.83 12.81
N GLY A 303 -27.78 -2.37 11.59
CA GLY A 303 -28.19 -1.06 11.10
C GLY A 303 -29.70 -0.91 10.95
N VAL A 304 -30.39 -1.92 10.41
CA VAL A 304 -31.86 -1.94 10.30
C VAL A 304 -32.50 -2.00 11.70
N ALA A 305 -31.97 -2.82 12.60
CA ALA A 305 -32.44 -2.88 13.99
C ALA A 305 -32.25 -1.54 14.72
N ALA A 306 -31.13 -0.84 14.48
CA ALA A 306 -30.90 0.50 15.02
C ALA A 306 -31.96 1.50 14.53
N ALA A 307 -32.26 1.49 13.23
CA ALA A 307 -33.29 2.35 12.67
C ALA A 307 -34.69 2.04 13.23
N ALA A 308 -35.03 0.77 13.43
CA ALA A 308 -36.27 0.36 14.08
C ALA A 308 -36.36 0.88 15.53
N CYS A 309 -35.24 0.82 16.28
CA CYS A 309 -35.18 1.40 17.62
C CYS A 309 -35.39 2.93 17.59
N PHE A 310 -34.71 3.64 16.67
CA PHE A 310 -34.90 5.08 16.51
C PHE A 310 -36.33 5.45 16.13
N ALA A 311 -37.01 4.63 15.32
CA ALA A 311 -38.39 4.86 14.88
C ALA A 311 -39.44 4.81 15.99
N THR A 312 -39.10 4.28 17.17
CA THR A 312 -40.00 4.29 18.34
C THR A 312 -40.14 5.69 18.95
N GLY A 313 -39.13 6.56 18.79
CA GLY A 313 -39.10 7.89 19.38
C GLY A 313 -38.85 7.94 20.89
N GLU A 314 -38.75 6.81 21.59
CA GLU A 314 -38.50 6.81 23.04
C GLU A 314 -37.00 6.77 23.38
N ARG A 315 -36.61 7.45 24.46
CA ARG A 315 -35.20 7.60 24.84
C ARG A 315 -34.45 6.26 25.04
N PRO A 316 -34.99 5.23 25.73
CA PRO A 316 -34.28 3.97 25.90
C PRO A 316 -33.93 3.30 24.57
N TRP A 317 -34.87 3.34 23.62
CA TRP A 317 -34.67 2.81 22.27
C TRP A 317 -33.72 3.68 21.45
N MET A 318 -33.70 5.00 21.63
CA MET A 318 -32.67 5.84 21.01
C MET A 318 -31.26 5.49 21.50
N VAL A 319 -31.08 5.21 22.79
CA VAL A 319 -29.78 4.77 23.33
C VAL A 319 -29.40 3.40 22.74
N LEU A 320 -30.32 2.44 22.73
CA LEU A 320 -30.08 1.13 22.13
C LEU A 320 -29.76 1.24 20.62
N GLY A 321 -30.49 2.07 19.89
CA GLY A 321 -30.23 2.37 18.48
C GLY A 321 -28.82 2.95 18.26
N GLY A 322 -28.39 3.85 19.14
CA GLY A 322 -27.02 4.39 19.15
C GLY A 322 -25.94 3.32 19.35
N VAL A 323 -26.18 2.37 20.26
CA VAL A 323 -25.27 1.23 20.47
C VAL A 323 -25.27 0.29 19.26
N LEU A 324 -26.44 -0.02 18.70
CA LEU A 324 -26.58 -0.91 17.55
C LEU A 324 -25.92 -0.34 16.30
N ILE A 325 -26.09 0.96 16.02
CA ILE A 325 -25.46 1.59 14.84
C ILE A 325 -23.93 1.69 14.98
N TYR A 326 -23.42 1.86 16.21
CA TYR A 326 -21.99 1.74 16.48
C TYR A 326 -21.48 0.34 16.16
N PHE A 327 -22.13 -0.71 16.66
CA PHE A 327 -21.72 -2.09 16.35
C PHE A 327 -21.93 -2.46 14.88
N ALA A 328 -22.96 -1.95 14.22
CA ALA A 328 -23.14 -2.07 12.78
C ALA A 328 -21.89 -1.55 12.04
N PHE A 329 -21.38 -0.37 12.43
CA PHE A 329 -20.16 0.19 11.87
C PHE A 329 -18.89 -0.61 12.22
N VAL A 330 -18.82 -1.19 13.42
CA VAL A 330 -17.72 -2.09 13.79
C VAL A 330 -17.68 -3.30 12.85
N PHE A 331 -18.82 -3.98 12.65
CA PHE A 331 -18.88 -5.16 11.78
C PHE A 331 -18.65 -4.85 10.31
N ASP A 332 -19.02 -3.65 9.85
CA ASP A 332 -18.65 -3.12 8.54
C ASP A 332 -17.12 -3.04 8.37
N CYS A 333 -16.42 -2.50 9.37
CA CYS A 333 -14.96 -2.50 9.34
C CYS A 333 -14.38 -3.94 9.38
N VAL A 334 -15.02 -4.84 10.13
CA VAL A 334 -14.60 -6.25 10.27
C VAL A 334 -14.72 -7.00 8.95
N ASP A 335 -15.77 -6.80 8.15
CA ASP A 335 -15.92 -7.56 6.90
C ASP A 335 -14.75 -7.32 5.93
N GLY A 336 -14.30 -6.07 5.80
CA GLY A 336 -13.19 -5.70 4.95
C GLY A 336 -11.86 -6.14 5.54
N GLN A 337 -11.75 -6.20 6.86
CA GLN A 337 -10.59 -6.78 7.55
C GLN A 337 -10.53 -8.30 7.36
N VAL A 338 -11.66 -9.02 7.42
CA VAL A 338 -11.76 -10.47 7.13
C VAL A 338 -11.37 -10.73 5.68
N ALA A 339 -11.87 -9.92 4.73
CA ALA A 339 -11.51 -10.04 3.32
C ALA A 339 -9.99 -9.89 3.10
N ARG A 340 -9.35 -8.92 3.76
CA ARG A 340 -7.90 -8.69 3.69
C ARG A 340 -7.09 -9.80 4.36
N TYR A 341 -7.45 -10.16 5.59
CA TYR A 341 -6.76 -11.17 6.38
C TYR A 341 -6.86 -12.57 5.76
N ALA A 342 -8.05 -12.96 5.30
CA ALA A 342 -8.29 -14.26 4.65
C ALA A 342 -7.91 -14.26 3.15
N ARG A 343 -7.44 -13.12 2.60
CA ARG A 343 -7.15 -12.91 1.17
C ARG A 343 -8.33 -13.21 0.24
N LYS A 344 -9.56 -13.12 0.75
CA LYS A 344 -10.82 -13.36 0.02
C LYS A 344 -11.38 -12.03 -0.46
N PHE A 345 -10.98 -11.60 -1.65
CA PHE A 345 -11.45 -10.38 -2.29
C PHE A 345 -12.39 -10.70 -3.45
N GLY A 346 -13.49 -9.96 -3.56
CA GLY A 346 -14.42 -10.08 -4.68
C GLY A 346 -14.96 -8.72 -5.08
N VAL A 347 -15.26 -8.56 -6.38
CA VAL A 347 -15.91 -7.35 -6.90
C VAL A 347 -17.29 -7.19 -6.29
N LEU A 348 -18.04 -8.28 -6.16
CA LEU A 348 -19.34 -8.30 -5.49
C LEU A 348 -19.22 -7.83 -4.03
N GLY A 349 -18.27 -8.36 -3.26
CA GLY A 349 -18.07 -7.95 -1.87
C GLY A 349 -17.74 -6.46 -1.74
N ALA A 350 -16.85 -5.94 -2.59
CA ALA A 350 -16.52 -4.51 -2.61
C ALA A 350 -17.71 -3.61 -3.03
N TRP A 351 -18.59 -4.12 -3.91
CA TRP A 351 -19.81 -3.42 -4.30
C TRP A 351 -20.88 -3.47 -3.19
N LEU A 352 -21.03 -4.61 -2.51
CA LEU A 352 -21.94 -4.80 -1.37
C LEU A 352 -21.56 -3.85 -0.23
N ASP A 353 -20.30 -3.88 0.21
CA ASP A 353 -19.71 -2.97 1.21
C ASP A 353 -20.08 -1.51 0.90
N ALA A 354 -19.70 -1.03 -0.30
CA ALA A 354 -19.97 0.34 -0.72
C ALA A 354 -21.46 0.69 -0.85
N THR A 355 -22.34 -0.27 -1.09
CA THR A 355 -23.79 -0.04 -1.26
C THR A 355 -24.51 -0.06 0.07
N PHE A 356 -24.21 -1.02 0.92
CA PHE A 356 -24.86 -1.21 2.21
C PHE A 356 -24.42 -0.20 3.26
N ASP A 357 -23.23 0.39 3.12
CA ASP A 357 -22.84 1.58 3.87
C ASP A 357 -23.85 2.73 3.73
N ARG A 358 -24.23 3.04 2.48
CA ARG A 358 -25.19 4.10 2.16
C ARG A 358 -26.59 3.73 2.60
N PHE A 359 -26.97 2.48 2.37
CA PHE A 359 -28.28 1.96 2.78
C PHE A 359 -28.49 2.11 4.29
N LYS A 360 -27.53 1.69 5.12
CA LYS A 360 -27.60 1.82 6.58
C LYS A 360 -27.79 3.27 7.00
N GLU A 361 -27.00 4.18 6.43
CA GLU A 361 -27.08 5.62 6.72
C GLU A 361 -28.49 6.17 6.42
N TYR A 362 -29.07 5.84 5.26
CA TYR A 362 -30.38 6.35 4.87
C TYR A 362 -31.54 5.74 5.65
N VAL A 363 -31.46 4.44 5.97
CA VAL A 363 -32.46 3.76 6.80
C VAL A 363 -32.47 4.32 8.22
N VAL A 364 -31.30 4.66 8.77
CA VAL A 364 -31.22 5.34 10.07
C VAL A 364 -31.79 6.77 10.02
N PHE A 365 -31.57 7.52 8.94
CA PHE A 365 -32.21 8.83 8.78
C PHE A 365 -33.73 8.70 8.75
N ALA A 366 -34.27 7.73 8.02
CA ALA A 366 -35.70 7.46 8.02
C ALA A 366 -36.21 7.08 9.43
N GLY A 367 -35.51 6.20 10.14
CA GLY A 367 -35.86 5.81 11.51
C GLY A 367 -35.89 6.99 12.48
N LEU A 368 -34.90 7.87 12.44
CA LEU A 368 -34.85 9.07 13.29
C LEU A 368 -35.98 10.06 12.98
N ALA A 369 -36.29 10.28 11.69
CA ALA A 369 -37.37 11.17 11.29
C ALA A 369 -38.76 10.61 11.67
N VAL A 370 -38.98 9.31 11.46
CA VAL A 370 -40.20 8.62 11.90
C VAL A 370 -40.37 8.71 13.41
N GLY A 371 -39.31 8.40 14.17
CA GLY A 371 -39.35 8.46 15.64
C GLY A 371 -39.72 9.84 16.17
N TRP A 372 -39.19 10.90 15.55
CA TRP A 372 -39.52 12.28 15.91
C TRP A 372 -41.01 12.59 15.77
N VAL A 373 -41.62 12.18 14.65
CA VAL A 373 -43.05 12.38 14.36
C VAL A 373 -43.92 11.51 15.28
N VAL A 374 -43.53 10.24 15.50
CA VAL A 374 -44.24 9.32 16.40
C VAL A 374 -44.26 9.83 17.84
N SER A 375 -43.22 10.54 18.28
CA SER A 375 -43.19 11.22 19.58
C SER A 375 -44.09 12.46 19.68
N GLY A 376 -44.90 12.77 18.66
CA GLY A 376 -45.86 13.88 18.66
C GLY A 376 -45.29 15.23 18.22
N ASN A 377 -44.09 15.25 17.63
CA ASN A 377 -43.51 16.48 17.07
C ASN A 377 -43.93 16.65 15.58
N GLY A 378 -43.68 17.83 15.02
CA GLY A 378 -44.09 18.16 13.66
C GLY A 378 -43.25 17.52 12.54
N ASP A 379 -43.83 17.51 11.34
CA ASP A 379 -43.26 16.89 10.13
C ASP A 379 -42.07 17.66 9.53
N GLU A 380 -41.76 18.86 10.03
CA GLU A 380 -40.64 19.68 9.56
C GLU A 380 -39.27 18.99 9.67
N ILE A 381 -39.16 17.95 10.51
CA ILE A 381 -37.96 17.13 10.64
C ILE A 381 -37.54 16.49 9.31
N TRP A 382 -38.51 16.17 8.45
CA TRP A 382 -38.25 15.58 7.14
C TRP A 382 -37.46 16.51 6.23
N ILE A 383 -37.59 17.83 6.40
CA ILE A 383 -36.77 18.81 5.65
C ILE A 383 -35.30 18.64 6.01
N LEU A 384 -34.98 18.50 7.31
CA LEU A 384 -33.62 18.28 7.77
C LEU A 384 -33.09 16.89 7.35
N ALA A 385 -33.93 15.86 7.42
CA ALA A 385 -33.57 14.51 6.99
C ALA A 385 -33.25 14.46 5.48
N LEU A 386 -34.10 15.07 4.65
CA LEU A 386 -33.90 15.15 3.20
C LEU A 386 -32.70 16.03 2.84
N ALA A 387 -32.45 17.11 3.57
CA ALA A 387 -31.26 17.95 3.40
C ALA A 387 -29.98 17.15 3.70
N ALA A 388 -29.94 16.42 4.82
CA ALA A 388 -28.82 15.55 5.18
C ALA A 388 -28.60 14.44 4.14
N LEU A 389 -29.68 13.75 3.71
CA LEU A 389 -29.64 12.70 2.70
C LEU A 389 -29.11 13.23 1.35
N SER A 390 -29.61 14.38 0.90
CA SER A 390 -29.21 14.99 -0.37
C SER A 390 -27.73 15.41 -0.33
N LEU A 391 -27.32 16.11 0.72
CA LEU A 391 -25.94 16.53 0.94
C LEU A 391 -24.98 15.33 0.92
N GLN A 392 -25.32 14.27 1.66
CA GLN A 392 -24.47 13.09 1.76
C GLN A 392 -24.44 12.29 0.46
N SER A 393 -25.56 12.19 -0.26
CA SER A 393 -25.63 11.56 -1.58
C SER A 393 -24.73 12.25 -2.60
N VAL A 394 -24.82 13.59 -2.69
CA VAL A 394 -23.96 14.39 -3.59
C VAL A 394 -22.49 14.23 -3.23
N ARG A 395 -22.17 14.32 -1.93
CA ARG A 395 -20.79 14.18 -1.46
C ARG A 395 -20.20 12.81 -1.81
N HIS A 396 -20.95 11.74 -1.58
CA HIS A 396 -20.53 10.38 -1.94
C HIS A 396 -20.28 10.22 -3.43
N LEU A 397 -21.17 10.74 -4.27
CA LEU A 397 -21.02 10.70 -5.72
C LEU A 397 -19.75 11.43 -6.18
N LEU A 398 -19.48 12.61 -5.62
CA LEU A 398 -18.28 13.38 -5.91
C LEU A 398 -17.01 12.68 -5.43
N ASP A 399 -17.04 12.10 -4.22
CA ASP A 399 -15.92 11.35 -3.65
C ASP A 399 -15.58 10.11 -4.49
N PHE A 400 -16.61 9.37 -4.91
CA PHE A 400 -16.45 8.21 -5.79
C PHE A 400 -15.89 8.62 -7.15
N SER A 401 -16.50 9.62 -7.80
CA SER A 401 -16.09 10.11 -9.13
C SER A 401 -14.66 10.63 -9.13
N PHE A 402 -14.30 11.46 -8.15
CA PHE A 402 -12.95 11.98 -8.00
C PHE A 402 -11.94 10.87 -7.70
N GLY A 403 -12.31 9.91 -6.83
CA GLY A 403 -11.48 8.76 -6.51
C GLY A 403 -11.18 7.87 -7.72
N VAL A 404 -12.19 7.58 -8.54
CA VAL A 404 -12.03 6.81 -9.79
C VAL A 404 -11.14 7.56 -10.79
N ALA A 405 -11.39 8.86 -11.00
CA ALA A 405 -10.59 9.68 -11.90
C ALA A 405 -9.11 9.72 -11.49
N ASN A 406 -8.84 9.88 -10.19
CA ASN A 406 -7.47 9.99 -9.69
C ASN A 406 -6.74 8.64 -9.66
N ARG A 407 -7.44 7.51 -9.46
CA ARG A 407 -6.86 6.16 -9.56
C ARG A 407 -6.42 5.80 -10.98
N ARG A 408 -7.05 6.37 -12.01
CA ARG A 408 -6.70 6.14 -13.42
C ARG A 408 -5.47 6.92 -13.88
N LYS A 409 -5.06 7.98 -13.16
CA LYS A 409 -3.87 8.77 -13.53
C LYS A 409 -2.60 7.97 -13.22
N PRO A 410 -1.79 7.59 -14.22
CA PRO A 410 -0.51 6.93 -13.95
C PRO A 410 0.43 7.90 -13.22
N PRO A 411 1.37 7.39 -12.40
CA PRO A 411 2.42 8.22 -11.83
C PRO A 411 3.20 8.91 -12.96
N ALA A 412 3.58 10.17 -12.75
CA ALA A 412 4.37 10.91 -13.73
C ALA A 412 5.68 10.14 -14.02
N PRO A 413 5.99 9.85 -15.30
CA PRO A 413 7.16 9.08 -15.66
C PRO A 413 8.44 9.81 -15.23
N LEU A 414 9.47 9.03 -14.90
CA LEU A 414 10.81 9.59 -14.72
C LEU A 414 11.34 10.08 -16.08
N PRO A 415 12.13 11.16 -16.13
CA PRO A 415 12.89 11.47 -17.33
C PRO A 415 13.75 10.28 -17.72
N THR A 416 13.83 9.99 -19.02
CA THR A 416 14.73 8.95 -19.52
C THR A 416 16.18 9.42 -19.39
N THR A 417 17.05 8.45 -19.13
CA THR A 417 18.51 8.60 -19.06
C THR A 417 19.12 7.55 -19.98
N PRO A 418 20.08 7.88 -20.85
CA PRO A 418 20.74 6.88 -21.69
C PRO A 418 21.34 5.75 -20.86
N LEU A 419 21.28 4.51 -21.35
CA LEU A 419 21.80 3.35 -20.62
C LEU A 419 23.32 3.38 -20.44
N ASP A 420 24.03 4.05 -21.34
CA ASP A 420 25.48 4.25 -21.33
C ASP A 420 25.93 5.50 -20.57
N ALA A 421 24.99 6.33 -20.07
CA ALA A 421 25.34 7.52 -19.30
C ALA A 421 26.10 7.12 -18.02
N PRO A 422 27.28 7.70 -17.73
CA PRO A 422 28.13 7.24 -16.63
C PRO A 422 27.52 7.50 -15.25
N ASP A 423 26.60 8.44 -15.11
CA ASP A 423 25.98 8.81 -13.84
C ASP A 423 24.54 9.34 -13.99
N ASP A 424 23.96 9.84 -12.89
CA ASP A 424 22.60 10.37 -12.81
C ASP A 424 22.49 11.90 -12.67
N ARG A 425 23.55 12.66 -13.00
CA ARG A 425 23.55 14.13 -12.85
C ARG A 425 22.45 14.80 -13.68
N ASP A 426 22.33 14.40 -14.95
CA ASP A 426 21.31 14.95 -15.88
C ASP A 426 19.88 14.64 -15.40
N LEU A 427 19.65 13.41 -14.93
CA LEU A 427 18.39 13.01 -14.31
C LEU A 427 18.06 13.91 -13.12
N ARG A 428 19.04 14.15 -12.24
CA ARG A 428 18.89 15.03 -11.07
C ARG A 428 18.54 16.46 -11.48
N GLN A 429 19.25 17.04 -12.45
CA GLN A 429 18.96 18.39 -12.97
C GLN A 429 17.52 18.49 -13.49
N LYS A 430 17.07 17.51 -14.28
CA LYS A 430 15.68 17.44 -14.78
C LYS A 430 14.65 17.31 -13.65
N LEU A 431 14.95 16.54 -12.60
CA LEU A 431 14.07 16.40 -11.43
C LEU A 431 14.03 17.67 -10.59
N THR A 432 15.15 18.37 -10.42
CA THR A 432 15.24 19.65 -9.71
C THR A 432 14.49 20.74 -10.46
N ALA A 433 14.65 20.83 -11.78
CA ALA A 433 13.85 21.74 -12.61
C ALA A 433 12.34 21.49 -12.47
N ARG A 434 11.90 20.22 -12.56
CA ARG A 434 10.51 19.82 -12.31
C ARG A 434 10.03 20.17 -10.89
N LYS A 435 10.90 20.08 -9.89
CA LYS A 435 10.59 20.41 -8.49
C LYS A 435 10.39 21.92 -8.31
N VAL A 436 11.22 22.74 -8.94
CA VAL A 436 11.12 24.22 -8.93
C VAL A 436 9.84 24.67 -9.62
N GLU A 437 9.58 24.18 -10.83
CA GLU A 437 8.35 24.45 -11.58
C GLU A 437 7.09 24.08 -10.80
N ARG A 438 7.12 22.94 -10.09
CA ARG A 438 6.01 22.51 -9.23
C ARG A 438 5.89 23.28 -7.92
N SER A 439 6.90 24.02 -7.49
CA SER A 439 6.90 24.70 -6.19
C SER A 439 6.55 26.19 -6.27
N GLN A 440 6.34 26.74 -7.48
CA GLN A 440 5.96 28.14 -7.69
C GLN A 440 4.44 28.38 -7.61
N GLY A 441 4.05 29.61 -7.28
CA GLY A 441 2.64 30.06 -7.26
C GLY A 441 1.76 29.38 -6.21
N LEU A 442 0.47 29.15 -6.54
CA LEU A 442 -0.52 28.50 -5.66
C LEU A 442 -0.06 27.12 -5.14
N ARG A 443 0.80 26.41 -5.90
CA ARG A 443 1.36 25.10 -5.49
C ARG A 443 2.26 25.22 -4.24
N GLY A 444 3.02 26.31 -4.12
CA GLY A 444 3.90 26.55 -2.97
C GLY A 444 3.11 26.73 -1.67
N VAL A 445 2.01 27.48 -1.73
CA VAL A 445 1.08 27.66 -0.59
C VAL A 445 0.43 26.33 -0.20
N LEU A 446 -0.04 25.56 -1.18
CA LEU A 446 -0.61 24.24 -0.93
C LEU A 446 0.41 23.30 -0.26
N LYS A 447 1.70 23.42 -0.61
CA LYS A 447 2.79 22.64 -0.01
C LYS A 447 3.09 23.04 1.43
N MET A 448 3.06 24.33 1.77
CA MET A 448 3.15 24.77 3.17
C MET A 448 1.99 24.21 3.99
N TRP A 449 0.79 24.23 3.42
CA TRP A 449 -0.38 23.68 4.07
C TRP A 449 -0.28 22.15 4.23
N THR A 450 0.16 21.39 3.23
CA THR A 450 0.40 19.94 3.41
C THR A 450 1.47 19.66 4.47
N LYS A 451 2.54 20.47 4.54
CA LYS A 451 3.61 20.37 5.55
C LYS A 451 3.09 20.57 6.98
N ALA A 452 2.10 21.44 7.19
CA ALA A 452 1.45 21.61 8.50
C ALA A 452 0.72 20.33 8.99
N GLY A 453 0.35 19.43 8.07
CA GLY A 453 -0.24 18.13 8.40
C GLY A 453 0.74 17.14 9.04
N LYS A 454 2.02 17.50 9.21
CA LYS A 454 3.01 16.70 9.95
C LYS A 454 2.68 16.62 11.45
N TYR A 455 2.03 17.65 12.00
CA TYR A 455 1.67 17.67 13.41
C TYR A 455 0.47 16.75 13.65
N ARG A 456 0.58 15.84 14.63
CA ARG A 456 -0.44 14.82 14.92
C ARG A 456 -1.85 15.39 15.09
N VAL A 457 -1.98 16.50 15.82
CA VAL A 457 -3.27 17.17 16.04
C VAL A 457 -3.87 17.67 14.73
N VAL A 458 -3.07 18.34 13.90
CA VAL A 458 -3.50 18.85 12.59
C VAL A 458 -3.84 17.70 11.64
N HIS A 459 -3.07 16.61 11.67
CA HIS A 459 -3.35 15.41 10.89
C HIS A 459 -4.75 14.87 11.19
N TRP A 460 -5.06 14.64 12.47
CA TRP A 460 -6.33 14.09 12.88
C TRP A 460 -7.50 15.06 12.68
N ALA A 461 -7.30 16.35 12.96
CA ALA A 461 -8.29 17.38 12.66
C ALA A 461 -8.67 17.39 11.16
N ARG A 462 -7.68 17.25 10.26
CA ARG A 462 -7.92 17.15 8.81
C ARG A 462 -8.61 15.86 8.39
N LYS A 463 -8.42 14.78 9.13
CA LYS A 463 -9.14 13.53 8.89
C LYS A 463 -10.60 13.65 9.32
N MET A 464 -10.86 14.31 10.46
CA MET A 464 -12.20 14.52 10.99
C MET A 464 -13.01 15.57 10.23
N ILE A 465 -12.40 16.66 9.74
CA ILE A 465 -13.12 17.73 9.03
C ILE A 465 -13.78 17.24 7.73
N VAL A 466 -13.22 16.20 7.11
CA VAL A 466 -13.79 15.55 5.92
C VAL A 466 -15.05 14.73 6.27
N PHE A 467 -15.37 14.61 7.57
CA PHE A 467 -16.49 13.87 8.12
C PHE A 467 -16.64 12.45 7.55
N PRO A 468 -15.60 11.59 7.67
CA PRO A 468 -15.61 10.22 7.15
C PRO A 468 -16.73 9.37 7.76
N ILE A 469 -16.96 8.17 7.20
CA ILE A 469 -18.06 7.29 7.60
C ILE A 469 -18.07 7.05 9.12
N GLY A 470 -16.91 6.71 9.70
CA GLY A 470 -16.82 6.47 11.15
C GLY A 470 -17.24 7.66 12.01
N GLU A 471 -16.77 8.87 11.68
CA GLU A 471 -17.14 10.11 12.37
C GLU A 471 -18.63 10.43 12.24
N ARG A 472 -19.25 10.12 11.09
CA ARG A 472 -20.70 10.31 10.91
C ARG A 472 -21.51 9.34 11.75
N PHE A 473 -21.16 8.05 11.71
CA PHE A 473 -21.85 7.03 12.50
C PHE A 473 -21.67 7.29 14.01
N ALA A 474 -20.49 7.76 14.43
CA ALA A 474 -20.27 8.22 15.80
C ALA A 474 -21.14 9.43 16.16
N ALA A 475 -21.22 10.44 15.29
CA ALA A 475 -22.06 11.61 15.50
C ALA A 475 -23.53 11.19 15.65
N ILE A 476 -24.05 10.32 14.77
CA ILE A 476 -25.41 9.78 14.85
C ILE A 476 -25.63 9.04 16.17
N ALA A 477 -24.74 8.10 16.51
CA ALA A 477 -24.86 7.31 17.73
C ALA A 477 -24.91 8.18 19.00
N ILE A 478 -24.00 9.16 19.10
CA ILE A 478 -23.88 10.04 20.26
C ILE A 478 -25.04 11.02 20.32
N THR A 479 -25.34 11.70 19.22
CA THR A 479 -26.36 12.75 19.22
C THR A 479 -27.78 12.18 19.38
N ALA A 480 -28.08 11.03 18.77
CA ALA A 480 -29.36 10.37 18.96
C ALA A 480 -29.52 9.83 20.39
N ALA A 481 -28.48 9.24 20.98
CA ALA A 481 -28.56 8.69 22.34
C ALA A 481 -28.67 9.77 23.43
N LEU A 482 -27.93 10.88 23.28
CA LEU A 482 -27.86 11.94 24.29
C LEU A 482 -28.91 13.04 24.10
N PHE A 483 -29.36 13.26 22.87
CA PHE A 483 -30.28 14.34 22.51
C PHE A 483 -31.50 13.80 21.76
N ASP A 484 -31.81 14.38 20.60
CA ASP A 484 -32.97 14.08 19.78
C ASP A 484 -32.61 14.01 18.28
N ALA A 485 -33.59 13.65 17.45
CA ALA A 485 -33.41 13.55 16.01
C ALA A 485 -33.04 14.90 15.36
N ARG A 486 -33.57 16.03 15.88
CA ARG A 486 -33.31 17.36 15.34
C ARG A 486 -31.85 17.75 15.50
N ILE A 487 -31.27 17.57 16.69
CA ILE A 487 -29.84 17.83 16.96
C ILE A 487 -28.97 16.92 16.09
N THR A 488 -29.38 15.66 15.91
CA THR A 488 -28.70 14.70 15.04
C THR A 488 -28.64 15.21 13.60
N PHE A 489 -29.76 15.60 12.99
CA PHE A 489 -29.77 16.10 11.61
C PHE A 489 -29.07 17.46 11.45
N ILE A 490 -29.23 18.38 12.41
CA ILE A 490 -28.50 19.66 12.39
C ILE A 490 -26.99 19.40 12.39
N THR A 491 -26.51 18.49 13.23
CA THR A 491 -25.10 18.10 13.28
C THR A 491 -24.64 17.55 11.93
N LEU A 492 -25.42 16.67 11.31
CA LEU A 492 -25.11 16.08 10.00
C LEU A 492 -25.06 17.11 8.88
N VAL A 493 -26.03 18.04 8.84
CA VAL A 493 -26.09 19.09 7.82
C VAL A 493 -24.94 20.08 8.00
N ILE A 494 -24.69 20.57 9.22
CA ILE A 494 -23.64 21.55 9.49
C ILE A 494 -22.26 20.95 9.20
N TRP A 495 -21.92 19.83 9.83
CA TRP A 495 -20.62 19.20 9.62
C TRP A 495 -20.48 18.71 8.19
N GLY A 496 -21.51 18.10 7.62
CA GLY A 496 -21.53 17.68 6.22
C GLY A 496 -21.25 18.84 5.26
N SER A 497 -21.79 20.04 5.53
CA SER A 497 -21.60 21.23 4.71
C SER A 497 -20.17 21.75 4.83
N VAL A 498 -19.61 21.78 6.04
CA VAL A 498 -18.19 22.12 6.27
C VAL A 498 -17.27 21.13 5.54
N ALA A 499 -17.57 19.84 5.62
CA ALA A 499 -16.81 18.79 4.94
C ALA A 499 -16.90 18.93 3.40
N ALA A 500 -18.09 19.23 2.88
CA ALA A 500 -18.31 19.46 1.44
C ALA A 500 -17.51 20.68 0.96
N ALA A 501 -17.59 21.81 1.67
CA ALA A 501 -16.82 23.01 1.35
C ALA A 501 -15.32 22.72 1.37
N TYR A 502 -14.81 22.12 2.46
CA TYR A 502 -13.39 21.80 2.61
C TYR A 502 -12.86 20.87 1.50
N THR A 503 -13.61 19.80 1.18
CA THR A 503 -13.20 18.84 0.15
C THR A 503 -13.28 19.42 -1.26
N LEU A 504 -14.35 20.18 -1.57
CA LEU A 504 -14.53 20.81 -2.87
C LEU A 504 -13.47 21.87 -3.13
N THR A 505 -13.22 22.77 -2.16
CA THR A 505 -12.16 23.78 -2.28
C THR A 505 -10.81 23.11 -2.49
N GLY A 506 -10.46 22.07 -1.72
CA GLY A 506 -9.22 21.34 -1.89
C GLY A 506 -9.10 20.60 -3.24
N ARG A 507 -10.22 20.20 -3.85
CA ARG A 507 -10.25 19.62 -5.20
C ARG A 507 -10.08 20.68 -6.28
N LEU A 508 -10.79 21.80 -6.18
CA LEU A 508 -10.70 22.93 -7.11
C LEU A 508 -9.28 23.51 -7.13
N MET A 509 -8.67 23.70 -5.96
CA MET A 509 -7.27 24.14 -5.87
C MET A 509 -6.30 23.18 -6.56
N ARG A 510 -6.59 21.87 -6.61
CA ARG A 510 -5.76 20.86 -7.28
C ARG A 510 -6.10 20.67 -8.76
N SER A 511 -7.18 21.27 -9.27
CA SER A 511 -7.54 21.22 -10.69
C SER A 511 -7.14 22.48 -11.43
N LEU A 512 -7.10 23.63 -10.74
CA LEU A 512 -6.58 24.90 -11.26
C LEU A 512 -5.04 24.92 -11.39
N VAL A 513 -4.42 23.84 -10.96
CA VAL A 513 -3.01 23.67 -10.70
C VAL A 513 -2.62 22.32 -11.23
#